data_AF-A0A1C5AR94-F1
#
_entry.id   AF-A0A1C5AR94-F1
#
_cell.length_a   1.000
_cell.length_b   1.000
_cell.length_c   1.000
_cell.angle_alpha   90.00
_cell.angle_beta   90.00
_cell.angle_gamma   90.00
#
_symmetry.space_group_name_H-M   'P 1'
#
loop_
_entity.id
_entity.type
_entity.pdbx_description
1 polymer ?
#
loop_
_entity_poly.entity_id
_entity_poly.type
_entity_poly.pdbx_seq_one_letter_code
_entity_poly.pdbx_strand_id
1 'polypeptide(L)'
;MSAWERAKREAVRRQVCSRPVSGGVLRGAREDALLIQAAAGRYANIRIEDSGRYGVRVQGGSPTFTGLTITGGEGGIVLDGALDTDVRVEDTTVRGASQTGIATEGSGRLTGTTGSAVVLGDQSRLDMRAEMARGCGGDGVQVETDAPVVVQGCGFVDVGGEPVRGVDRPLVSVRATQSPDNLPEATGSAGGDRTDEPDHSGGSSGPGEADAVTNVDAALAELDAMIGLAAVKREVRTLVHLIRVSEQRRRANLPVLPMSRHLVFTGPPGTGKTTVARIYGRLLAHFGLLSKGQVVEVTRVDLVGEYLGSTALKTSAVFERALGGVLFVDEASTLGRTFGIGSDLGLEAIDTLVKLMEDHRDEVVVIVAGYPAEMDGVLATNPGLASRFTRTIEFADYSPEELLAIVSGLAAQHDYDLTKATSAAVLERLAEAVEQPNFGNGRGARKLFGVMVERQAERLADLPTPSSEQLRLLLPGDIPPVGH
;
A
#
# COMPACT_ATOMS: atom_id res chain seq x y z
N MET A 1 3.78 -42.82 -24.88
CA MET A 1 3.78 -41.34 -24.91
C MET A 1 4.07 -40.82 -23.51
N SER A 2 5.19 -40.14 -23.34
CA SER A 2 5.61 -39.59 -22.05
C SER A 2 4.67 -38.46 -21.61
N ALA A 3 4.59 -38.19 -20.30
CA ALA A 3 3.85 -37.02 -19.77
C ALA A 3 4.32 -35.70 -20.43
N TRP A 4 5.59 -35.66 -20.85
CA TRP A 4 6.20 -34.57 -21.62
C TRP A 4 5.61 -34.38 -23.02
N GLU A 5 5.32 -35.47 -23.75
CA GLU A 5 4.73 -35.39 -25.10
C GLU A 5 3.25 -34.98 -25.08
N ARG A 6 2.53 -35.27 -23.98
CA ARG A 6 1.16 -34.76 -23.76
C ARG A 6 1.15 -33.27 -23.42
N ALA A 7 2.07 -32.81 -22.56
CA ALA A 7 2.24 -31.38 -22.23
C ALA A 7 2.52 -30.53 -23.49
N LYS A 8 3.27 -31.06 -24.46
CA LYS A 8 3.62 -30.38 -25.72
C LYS A 8 2.41 -30.07 -26.63
N ARG A 9 1.29 -30.79 -26.49
CA ARG A 9 0.04 -30.52 -27.22
C ARG A 9 -0.90 -29.56 -26.50
N GLU A 10 -0.80 -29.46 -25.16
CA GLU A 10 -1.50 -28.47 -24.33
C GLU A 10 -0.80 -27.09 -24.34
N ALA A 11 0.48 -27.08 -24.75
CA ALA A 11 1.40 -25.94 -24.79
C ALA A 11 1.08 -24.80 -25.78
N VAL A 12 -0.10 -24.74 -26.39
CA VAL A 12 -0.48 -23.62 -27.28
C VAL A 12 -1.13 -22.46 -26.51
N ARG A 13 -1.52 -22.64 -25.23
CA ARG A 13 -2.16 -21.58 -24.43
C ARG A 13 -1.32 -21.07 -23.26
N ARG A 14 -0.90 -21.94 -22.32
CA ARG A 14 -0.08 -21.60 -21.14
C ARG A 14 0.46 -22.89 -20.50
N GLN A 15 1.68 -22.91 -19.97
CA GLN A 15 2.20 -24.08 -19.22
C GLN A 15 2.18 -23.80 -17.70
N VAL A 16 1.30 -24.50 -16.98
CA VAL A 16 1.21 -24.43 -15.51
C VAL A 16 2.10 -25.53 -14.91
N CYS A 17 3.10 -25.14 -14.11
CA CYS A 17 4.04 -26.07 -13.51
C CYS A 17 3.71 -26.32 -12.03
N SER A 18 3.22 -27.52 -11.72
CA SER A 18 3.06 -28.02 -10.35
C SER A 18 4.31 -28.71 -9.79
N ARG A 19 5.37 -28.86 -10.60
CA ARG A 19 6.67 -29.44 -10.23
C ARG A 19 7.83 -28.71 -10.94
N PRO A 20 9.05 -28.70 -10.38
CA PRO A 20 10.23 -28.10 -11.02
C PRO A 20 10.57 -28.79 -12.34
N VAL A 21 10.98 -28.00 -13.33
CA VAL A 21 11.31 -28.47 -14.68
C VAL A 21 12.80 -28.25 -14.95
N SER A 22 13.48 -29.24 -15.54
CA SER A 22 14.87 -29.11 -15.96
C SER A 22 15.02 -29.52 -17.42
N GLY A 23 15.55 -28.63 -18.25
CA GLY A 23 15.73 -28.84 -19.69
C GLY A 23 14.45 -28.62 -20.50
N GLY A 24 14.55 -27.92 -21.63
CA GLY A 24 13.46 -27.82 -22.60
C GLY A 24 13.47 -26.52 -23.38
N VAL A 25 12.80 -26.52 -24.54
CA VAL A 25 12.52 -25.32 -25.32
C VAL A 25 11.01 -25.14 -25.41
N LEU A 26 10.50 -24.03 -24.88
CA LEU A 26 9.11 -23.58 -24.98
C LEU A 26 9.03 -22.55 -26.10
N ARG A 27 8.13 -22.74 -27.08
CA ARG A 27 7.99 -21.85 -28.24
C ARG A 27 6.54 -21.47 -28.47
N GLY A 28 6.26 -20.19 -28.73
CA GLY A 28 4.97 -19.74 -29.25
C GLY A 28 3.80 -19.83 -28.27
N ALA A 29 4.05 -19.58 -26.98
CA ALA A 29 2.98 -19.49 -25.99
C ALA A 29 2.10 -18.27 -26.30
N ARG A 30 0.76 -18.40 -26.22
CA ARG A 30 -0.16 -17.26 -26.46
C ARG A 30 -0.29 -16.29 -25.28
N GLU A 31 -0.01 -16.77 -24.07
CA GLU A 31 -0.02 -15.99 -22.83
C GLU A 31 1.34 -16.12 -22.13
N ASP A 32 1.38 -16.56 -20.86
CA ASP A 32 2.63 -16.80 -20.14
C ASP A 32 3.25 -18.14 -20.54
N ALA A 33 4.56 -18.17 -20.82
CA ALA A 33 5.21 -19.43 -21.20
C ALA A 33 5.41 -20.38 -20.01
N LEU A 34 5.66 -19.87 -18.80
CA LEU A 34 5.74 -20.66 -17.56
C LEU A 34 4.97 -19.97 -16.43
N LEU A 35 3.98 -20.65 -15.84
CA LEU A 35 3.30 -20.19 -14.62
C LEU A 35 3.69 -21.06 -13.42
N ILE A 36 4.19 -20.42 -12.36
CA ILE A 36 4.49 -21.03 -11.06
C ILE A 36 3.51 -20.45 -10.04
N GLN A 37 2.65 -21.28 -9.44
CA GLN A 37 1.62 -20.78 -8.51
C GLN A 37 1.99 -20.94 -7.04
N ALA A 38 2.66 -22.04 -6.66
CA ALA A 38 3.07 -22.30 -5.28
C ALA A 38 4.25 -23.30 -5.19
N ALA A 39 5.00 -23.50 -6.28
CA ALA A 39 5.99 -24.56 -6.36
C ALA A 39 7.37 -24.05 -5.90
N ALA A 40 7.89 -24.64 -4.82
CA ALA A 40 9.30 -24.52 -4.44
C ALA A 40 10.16 -25.52 -5.24
N GLY A 41 11.36 -25.11 -5.63
CA GLY A 41 12.34 -26.00 -6.28
C GLY A 41 13.09 -25.39 -7.47
N ARG A 42 13.98 -26.18 -8.06
CA ARG A 42 14.94 -25.71 -9.07
C ARG A 42 14.45 -25.92 -10.50
N TYR A 43 14.35 -24.83 -11.25
CA TYR A 43 14.02 -24.76 -12.66
C TYR A 43 15.31 -24.49 -13.45
N ALA A 44 15.80 -25.45 -14.21
CA ALA A 44 17.13 -25.38 -14.80
C ALA A 44 17.16 -25.55 -16.32
N ASN A 45 18.03 -24.83 -17.03
CA ASN A 45 18.31 -25.02 -18.47
C ASN A 45 17.06 -24.94 -19.36
N ILE A 46 16.21 -23.94 -19.14
CA ILE A 46 14.97 -23.74 -19.89
C ILE A 46 15.20 -22.64 -20.92
N ARG A 47 14.80 -22.88 -22.18
CA ARG A 47 14.75 -21.85 -23.23
C ARG A 47 13.30 -21.53 -23.57
N ILE A 48 12.95 -20.26 -23.60
CA ILE A 48 11.63 -19.73 -23.93
C ILE A 48 11.80 -18.83 -25.15
N GLU A 49 11.05 -19.08 -26.21
CA GLU A 49 11.08 -18.31 -27.44
C GLU A 49 9.66 -17.86 -27.80
N ASP A 50 9.45 -16.55 -27.99
CA ASP A 50 8.19 -15.93 -28.42
C ASP A 50 6.98 -16.26 -27.52
N SER A 51 6.98 -15.75 -26.29
CA SER A 51 5.80 -15.75 -25.41
C SER A 51 4.87 -14.59 -25.74
N GLY A 52 3.56 -14.80 -25.69
CA GLY A 52 2.57 -13.77 -25.98
C GLY A 52 2.49 -12.67 -24.92
N ARG A 53 2.76 -13.02 -23.64
CA ARG A 53 2.79 -12.06 -22.53
C ARG A 53 4.13 -12.13 -21.80
N TYR A 54 4.26 -12.97 -20.77
CA TYR A 54 5.49 -13.11 -20.00
C TYR A 54 6.18 -14.45 -20.24
N GLY A 55 7.51 -14.47 -20.24
CA GLY A 55 8.25 -15.74 -20.29
C GLY A 55 8.00 -16.59 -19.04
N VAL A 56 8.06 -15.98 -17.86
CA VAL A 56 7.79 -16.64 -16.58
C VAL A 56 6.90 -15.75 -15.71
N ARG A 57 5.88 -16.32 -15.07
CA ARG A 57 5.09 -15.65 -14.03
C ARG A 57 5.09 -16.50 -12.76
N VAL A 58 5.44 -15.89 -11.62
CA VAL A 58 5.50 -16.54 -10.31
C VAL A 58 4.47 -15.90 -9.39
N GLN A 59 3.45 -16.65 -8.97
CA GLN A 59 2.36 -16.20 -8.09
C GLN A 59 2.53 -16.65 -6.63
N GLY A 60 3.56 -17.45 -6.33
CA GLY A 60 3.87 -17.91 -4.98
C GLY A 60 4.92 -19.02 -4.91
N GLY A 61 5.46 -19.24 -3.71
CA GLY A 61 6.51 -20.23 -3.42
C GLY A 61 7.93 -19.68 -3.47
N SER A 62 8.92 -20.56 -3.44
CA SER A 62 10.35 -20.19 -3.51
C SER A 62 11.12 -20.86 -4.66
N PRO A 63 10.78 -20.54 -5.94
CA PRO A 63 11.45 -21.13 -7.09
C PRO A 63 12.89 -20.59 -7.25
N THR A 64 13.79 -21.48 -7.66
CA THR A 64 15.16 -21.13 -8.08
C THR A 64 15.33 -21.41 -9.56
N PHE A 65 15.58 -20.39 -10.38
CA PHE A 65 15.89 -20.53 -11.79
C PHE A 65 17.41 -20.55 -12.00
N THR A 66 17.93 -21.49 -12.79
CA THR A 66 19.34 -21.49 -13.23
C THR A 66 19.43 -21.76 -14.73
N GLY A 67 20.11 -20.93 -15.52
CA GLY A 67 20.29 -21.21 -16.95
C GLY A 67 19.02 -21.01 -17.77
N LEU A 68 18.26 -19.95 -17.48
CA LEU A 68 17.01 -19.61 -18.17
C LEU A 68 17.30 -18.63 -19.33
N THR A 69 16.93 -18.99 -20.55
CA THR A 69 17.05 -18.08 -21.71
C THR A 69 15.67 -17.73 -22.23
N ILE A 70 15.29 -16.46 -22.22
CA ILE A 70 14.02 -15.95 -22.76
C ILE A 70 14.33 -15.06 -23.95
N THR A 71 13.73 -15.34 -25.10
CA THR A 71 13.87 -14.52 -26.32
C THR A 71 12.50 -14.15 -26.88
N GLY A 72 12.18 -12.86 -26.97
CA GLY A 72 10.88 -12.36 -27.46
C GLY A 72 9.77 -12.38 -26.41
N GLY A 73 8.72 -11.56 -26.61
CA GLY A 73 7.54 -11.42 -25.75
C GLY A 73 7.36 -10.03 -25.12
N GLU A 74 6.26 -9.81 -24.39
CA GLU A 74 6.00 -8.52 -23.71
C GLU A 74 6.93 -8.34 -22.50
N GLY A 75 7.20 -9.39 -21.73
CA GLY A 75 8.19 -9.34 -20.65
C GLY A 75 8.87 -10.67 -20.31
N GLY A 76 9.96 -10.60 -19.54
CA GLY A 76 10.76 -11.77 -19.14
C GLY A 76 10.17 -12.54 -17.97
N ILE A 77 10.45 -12.11 -16.73
CA ILE A 77 9.96 -12.75 -15.49
C ILE A 77 9.07 -11.79 -14.72
N VAL A 78 7.89 -12.20 -14.29
CA VAL A 78 6.98 -11.40 -13.45
C VAL A 78 6.73 -12.12 -12.12
N LEU A 79 6.89 -11.42 -11.01
CA LEU A 79 6.55 -11.89 -9.66
C LEU A 79 5.22 -11.27 -9.23
N ASP A 80 4.14 -12.04 -9.25
CA ASP A 80 2.75 -11.63 -9.00
C ASP A 80 2.19 -12.38 -7.77
N GLY A 81 2.93 -12.36 -6.66
CA GLY A 81 2.71 -13.23 -5.50
C GLY A 81 2.49 -12.50 -4.17
N ALA A 82 1.75 -13.16 -3.26
CA ALA A 82 1.46 -12.73 -1.90
C ALA A 82 2.72 -12.64 -1.01
N LEU A 83 2.51 -12.20 0.25
CA LEU A 83 3.52 -12.22 1.33
C LEU A 83 4.21 -13.59 1.39
N ASP A 84 5.56 -13.59 1.38
CA ASP A 84 6.49 -14.74 1.48
C ASP A 84 6.96 -15.47 0.19
N THR A 85 7.02 -14.78 -0.97
CA THR A 85 7.62 -15.36 -2.20
C THR A 85 9.13 -15.07 -2.28
N ASP A 86 10.00 -16.09 -2.22
CA ASP A 86 11.47 -15.93 -2.32
C ASP A 86 12.00 -16.51 -3.65
N VAL A 87 12.25 -15.66 -4.64
CA VAL A 87 12.63 -16.09 -6.00
C VAL A 87 14.11 -15.88 -6.24
N ARG A 88 14.82 -16.97 -6.51
CA ARG A 88 16.23 -16.92 -6.90
C ARG A 88 16.35 -17.09 -8.41
N VAL A 89 17.10 -16.21 -9.07
CA VAL A 89 17.29 -16.23 -10.52
C VAL A 89 18.78 -16.18 -10.78
N GLU A 90 19.36 -17.25 -11.32
CA GLU A 90 20.78 -17.37 -11.63
C GLU A 90 20.96 -17.67 -13.13
N ASP A 91 22.05 -17.20 -13.73
CA ASP A 91 22.43 -17.49 -15.12
C ASP A 91 21.26 -17.32 -16.12
N THR A 92 20.53 -16.22 -15.97
CA THR A 92 19.35 -15.92 -16.80
C THR A 92 19.70 -14.92 -17.88
N THR A 93 19.13 -15.06 -19.06
CA THR A 93 19.30 -14.15 -20.19
C THR A 93 17.94 -13.86 -20.80
N VAL A 94 17.49 -12.60 -20.73
CA VAL A 94 16.28 -12.14 -21.44
C VAL A 94 16.71 -11.24 -22.60
N ARG A 95 16.24 -11.53 -23.82
CA ARG A 95 16.55 -10.76 -25.03
C ARG A 95 15.30 -10.47 -25.85
N GLY A 96 15.18 -9.25 -26.38
CA GLY A 96 14.09 -8.89 -27.29
C GLY A 96 12.70 -8.84 -26.66
N ALA A 97 12.60 -8.62 -25.34
CA ALA A 97 11.34 -8.28 -24.68
C ALA A 97 10.91 -6.86 -25.09
N SER A 98 9.62 -6.64 -25.37
CA SER A 98 9.12 -5.34 -25.85
C SER A 98 8.80 -4.35 -24.73
N GLN A 99 8.63 -4.80 -23.48
CA GLN A 99 8.37 -3.93 -22.33
C GLN A 99 9.37 -4.13 -21.19
N THR A 100 9.28 -5.24 -20.44
CA THR A 100 9.99 -5.38 -19.15
C THR A 100 10.85 -6.63 -19.07
N GLY A 101 12.06 -6.52 -18.51
CA GLY A 101 12.95 -7.66 -18.28
C GLY A 101 12.50 -8.54 -17.11
N ILE A 102 12.48 -7.98 -15.91
CA ILE A 102 11.93 -8.62 -14.71
C ILE A 102 10.98 -7.62 -14.04
N ALA A 103 9.74 -8.02 -13.73
CA ALA A 103 8.78 -7.19 -13.02
C ALA A 103 8.39 -7.81 -11.69
N THR A 104 8.13 -6.98 -10.67
CA THR A 104 7.50 -7.43 -9.42
C THR A 104 6.22 -6.65 -9.16
N GLU A 105 5.16 -7.39 -8.85
CA GLU A 105 3.80 -6.94 -8.49
C GLU A 105 3.43 -7.61 -7.14
N GLY A 106 4.32 -7.49 -6.14
CA GLY A 106 4.21 -8.23 -4.87
C GLY A 106 5.48 -8.18 -4.01
N SER A 107 5.48 -8.88 -2.87
CA SER A 107 6.65 -8.93 -1.98
C SER A 107 7.53 -10.13 -2.28
N GLY A 108 8.82 -9.90 -2.52
CA GLY A 108 9.77 -11.00 -2.63
C GLY A 108 11.23 -10.61 -2.52
N ARG A 109 12.07 -11.63 -2.28
CA ARG A 109 13.53 -11.50 -2.35
C ARG A 109 13.96 -11.95 -3.74
N LEU A 110 14.79 -11.14 -4.40
CA LEU A 110 15.37 -11.45 -5.71
C LEU A 110 16.88 -11.54 -5.52
N THR A 111 17.49 -12.63 -6.00
CA THR A 111 18.94 -12.80 -5.98
C THR A 111 19.45 -13.35 -7.31
N GLY A 112 20.42 -12.67 -7.94
CA GLY A 112 21.28 -13.20 -9.00
C GLY A 112 21.00 -12.76 -10.45
N THR A 113 20.31 -11.63 -10.66
CA THR A 113 19.95 -11.21 -12.03
C THR A 113 21.16 -10.87 -12.90
N THR A 114 21.17 -11.38 -14.14
CA THR A 114 22.15 -11.02 -15.17
C THR A 114 21.43 -10.51 -16.41
N GLY A 115 21.51 -9.20 -16.65
CA GLY A 115 21.16 -8.59 -17.95
C GLY A 115 19.69 -8.34 -18.24
N SER A 116 18.93 -7.77 -17.29
CA SER A 116 17.54 -7.34 -17.53
C SER A 116 17.18 -6.15 -16.64
N ALA A 117 16.45 -5.17 -17.19
CA ALA A 117 15.87 -4.06 -16.43
C ALA A 117 14.81 -4.62 -15.47
N VAL A 118 14.92 -4.26 -14.17
CA VAL A 118 13.97 -4.66 -13.13
C VAL A 118 12.96 -3.52 -12.92
N VAL A 119 11.65 -3.78 -13.03
CA VAL A 119 10.61 -2.78 -12.76
C VAL A 119 9.77 -3.22 -11.56
N LEU A 120 9.60 -2.34 -10.57
CA LEU A 120 8.85 -2.62 -9.35
C LEU A 120 7.52 -1.87 -9.37
N GLY A 121 6.42 -2.59 -9.57
CA GLY A 121 5.06 -2.02 -9.52
C GLY A 121 4.56 -1.77 -8.10
N ASP A 122 3.44 -1.06 -7.98
CA ASP A 122 2.84 -0.60 -6.72
C ASP A 122 2.77 -1.68 -5.63
N GLN A 123 3.10 -1.30 -4.38
CA GLN A 123 3.12 -2.14 -3.18
C GLN A 123 4.17 -3.28 -3.16
N SER A 124 5.07 -3.33 -4.14
CA SER A 124 6.11 -4.36 -4.19
C SER A 124 7.20 -4.14 -3.13
N ARG A 125 7.49 -5.18 -2.34
CA ARG A 125 8.64 -5.19 -1.42
C ARG A 125 9.77 -6.00 -2.04
N LEU A 126 10.98 -5.45 -2.05
CA LEU A 126 12.12 -6.10 -2.68
C LEU A 126 13.38 -6.02 -1.82
N ASP A 127 14.05 -7.16 -1.61
CA ASP A 127 15.41 -7.22 -1.04
C ASP A 127 16.35 -7.83 -2.09
N MET A 128 17.03 -6.96 -2.85
CA MET A 128 18.06 -7.29 -3.84
C MET A 128 19.45 -7.21 -3.22
N ARG A 129 20.24 -8.29 -3.34
CA ARG A 129 21.62 -8.33 -2.84
C ARG A 129 22.60 -8.98 -3.83
N ALA A 130 23.76 -8.33 -4.01
CA ALA A 130 24.93 -8.87 -4.73
C ALA A 130 24.66 -9.27 -6.20
N GLU A 131 24.11 -8.35 -7.00
CA GLU A 131 23.68 -8.63 -8.38
C GLU A 131 24.52 -7.90 -9.44
N MET A 132 24.52 -8.35 -10.70
CA MET A 132 25.25 -7.68 -11.78
C MET A 132 24.40 -7.52 -13.05
N ALA A 133 23.84 -6.32 -13.27
CA ALA A 133 23.08 -5.96 -14.46
C ALA A 133 24.03 -5.55 -15.61
N ARG A 134 23.84 -6.13 -16.80
CA ARG A 134 24.67 -5.88 -18.02
C ARG A 134 23.81 -5.63 -19.25
N GLY A 135 24.08 -4.57 -20.02
CA GLY A 135 23.54 -4.39 -21.38
C GLY A 135 22.06 -3.98 -21.45
N CYS A 136 21.59 -3.14 -20.54
CA CYS A 136 20.22 -2.64 -20.53
C CYS A 136 20.10 -1.40 -21.43
N GLY A 137 19.15 -1.41 -22.37
CA GLY A 137 18.92 -0.24 -23.25
C GLY A 137 18.27 0.98 -22.55
N GLY A 138 17.75 0.80 -21.33
CA GLY A 138 17.15 1.83 -20.48
C GLY A 138 17.70 1.79 -19.05
N ASP A 139 16.91 2.15 -18.03
CA ASP A 139 17.31 2.13 -16.62
C ASP A 139 17.58 0.69 -16.11
N GLY A 140 18.49 0.52 -15.14
CA GLY A 140 18.87 -0.77 -14.58
C GLY A 140 17.81 -1.35 -13.62
N VAL A 141 17.37 -0.53 -12.66
CA VAL A 141 16.23 -0.82 -11.76
C VAL A 141 15.32 0.39 -11.76
N GLN A 142 14.04 0.20 -12.05
CA GLN A 142 13.00 1.23 -12.00
C GLN A 142 12.07 0.95 -10.83
N VAL A 143 12.03 1.87 -9.88
CA VAL A 143 11.22 1.75 -8.66
C VAL A 143 9.96 2.60 -8.79
N GLU A 144 8.80 1.96 -8.93
CA GLU A 144 7.50 2.64 -9.02
C GLU A 144 6.64 2.46 -7.76
N THR A 145 7.18 1.81 -6.72
CA THR A 145 6.51 1.45 -5.47
C THR A 145 6.88 2.35 -4.29
N ASP A 146 5.95 2.53 -3.36
CA ASP A 146 6.17 3.18 -2.05
C ASP A 146 6.45 2.16 -0.93
N ALA A 147 6.52 0.87 -1.25
CA ALA A 147 6.87 -0.17 -0.27
C ALA A 147 8.41 -0.33 -0.14
N PRO A 148 8.93 -0.92 0.96
CA PRO A 148 10.37 -1.05 1.17
C PRO A 148 11.12 -1.77 0.07
N VAL A 149 12.13 -1.09 -0.48
CA VAL A 149 13.06 -1.62 -1.49
C VAL A 149 14.49 -1.49 -0.96
N VAL A 150 15.20 -2.61 -0.91
CA VAL A 150 16.61 -2.68 -0.54
C VAL A 150 17.40 -3.14 -1.75
N VAL A 151 18.36 -2.32 -2.21
CA VAL A 151 19.30 -2.66 -3.27
C VAL A 151 20.71 -2.57 -2.69
N GLN A 152 21.36 -3.70 -2.48
CA GLN A 152 22.66 -3.75 -1.80
C GLN A 152 23.72 -4.53 -2.59
N GLY A 153 24.87 -3.93 -2.85
CA GLY A 153 26.01 -4.63 -3.46
C GLY A 153 25.83 -4.95 -4.95
N CYS A 154 25.01 -4.19 -5.68
CA CYS A 154 24.74 -4.45 -7.09
C CYS A 154 25.77 -3.74 -8.01
N GLY A 155 26.18 -4.37 -9.11
CA GLY A 155 27.01 -3.80 -10.16
C GLY A 155 26.18 -3.53 -11.43
N PHE A 156 26.31 -2.35 -12.02
CA PHE A 156 25.60 -1.98 -13.24
C PHE A 156 26.62 -1.67 -14.34
N VAL A 157 26.54 -2.36 -15.48
CA VAL A 157 27.51 -2.26 -16.59
C VAL A 157 26.74 -2.13 -17.90
N ASP A 158 27.12 -1.22 -18.79
CA ASP A 158 26.44 -0.99 -20.08
C ASP A 158 24.91 -0.73 -19.93
N VAL A 159 24.52 0.19 -19.03
CA VAL A 159 23.13 0.63 -18.82
C VAL A 159 22.90 1.94 -19.59
N GLY A 160 21.85 2.01 -20.40
CA GLY A 160 21.52 3.18 -21.23
C GLY A 160 20.86 4.34 -20.48
N GLY A 161 20.27 4.06 -19.30
CA GLY A 161 19.69 5.03 -18.37
C GLY A 161 20.39 5.04 -17.00
N GLU A 162 19.66 5.29 -15.93
CA GLU A 162 20.21 5.29 -14.56
C GLU A 162 20.34 3.86 -14.01
N PRO A 163 21.38 3.56 -13.19
CA PRO A 163 21.51 2.27 -12.51
C PRO A 163 20.28 1.90 -11.67
N VAL A 164 19.77 2.87 -10.90
CA VAL A 164 18.53 2.74 -10.11
C VAL A 164 17.77 4.08 -10.22
N ARG A 165 16.54 4.06 -10.71
CA ARG A 165 15.65 5.21 -10.86
C ARG A 165 14.53 5.14 -9.83
N GLY A 166 14.21 6.28 -9.20
CA GLY A 166 13.21 6.36 -8.11
C GLY A 166 13.80 6.23 -6.69
N VAL A 167 15.06 6.64 -6.52
CA VAL A 167 15.82 6.56 -5.24
C VAL A 167 15.39 7.63 -4.23
N ASP A 168 14.68 8.65 -4.70
CA ASP A 168 14.07 9.75 -3.94
C ASP A 168 12.85 9.33 -3.10
N ARG A 169 12.36 8.10 -3.28
CA ARG A 169 11.24 7.56 -2.51
C ARG A 169 11.68 7.15 -1.09
N PRO A 170 10.86 7.45 -0.06
CA PRO A 170 11.27 7.40 1.36
C PRO A 170 11.63 6.01 1.91
N LEU A 171 11.30 4.94 1.18
CA LEU A 171 11.51 3.55 1.61
C LEU A 171 12.47 2.78 0.69
N VAL A 172 13.22 3.49 -0.15
CA VAL A 172 14.26 2.92 -1.01
C VAL A 172 15.62 3.10 -0.35
N SER A 173 16.34 2.00 -0.11
CA SER A 173 17.69 2.01 0.43
C SER A 173 18.67 1.38 -0.56
N VAL A 174 19.61 2.18 -1.06
CA VAL A 174 20.67 1.74 -1.98
C VAL A 174 22.00 1.78 -1.26
N ARG A 175 22.75 0.66 -1.21
CA ARG A 175 24.04 0.57 -0.52
C ARG A 175 25.10 -0.18 -1.33
N ALA A 176 26.28 0.43 -1.48
CA ALA A 176 27.49 -0.16 -2.07
C ALA A 176 27.31 -0.66 -3.52
N THR A 177 26.85 0.21 -4.40
CA THR A 177 26.63 -0.08 -5.83
C THR A 177 27.84 0.38 -6.66
N GLN A 178 28.33 -0.43 -7.60
CA GLN A 178 29.48 -0.07 -8.47
C GLN A 178 29.02 0.17 -9.92
N SER A 179 29.37 1.33 -10.49
CA SER A 179 29.27 1.63 -11.93
C SER A 179 30.70 1.82 -12.49
N PRO A 180 31.08 1.20 -13.62
CA PRO A 180 32.43 1.33 -14.18
C PRO A 180 32.80 2.73 -14.66
N ASP A 181 31.82 3.58 -14.99
CA ASP A 181 32.08 4.88 -15.64
C ASP A 181 31.67 6.06 -14.75
N ASN A 182 32.65 6.48 -13.91
CA ASN A 182 32.84 7.73 -13.12
C ASN A 182 32.97 7.53 -11.58
N LEU A 183 34.12 7.97 -11.05
CA LEU A 183 34.54 8.02 -9.62
C LEU A 183 34.49 9.48 -9.09
N PRO A 184 34.59 9.77 -7.77
CA PRO A 184 34.15 9.06 -6.55
C PRO A 184 33.33 9.96 -5.57
N GLU A 185 32.99 9.42 -4.37
CA GLU A 185 32.46 10.09 -3.14
C GLU A 185 30.93 10.35 -3.08
N ALA A 186 30.23 10.23 -1.94
CA ALA A 186 30.67 10.23 -0.54
C ALA A 186 29.85 9.31 0.38
N THR A 187 30.55 8.92 1.43
CA THR A 187 30.19 8.16 2.62
C THR A 187 29.18 8.82 3.55
N GLY A 188 28.44 7.97 4.28
CA GLY A 188 27.87 8.30 5.59
C GLY A 188 27.65 7.02 6.40
N SER A 189 28.68 6.56 7.13
CA SER A 189 28.53 5.50 8.15
C SER A 189 29.42 5.78 9.35
N ALA A 190 28.87 5.43 10.52
CA ALA A 190 29.48 5.16 11.83
C ALA A 190 29.84 6.38 12.71
N GLY A 191 29.65 6.34 14.03
CA GLY A 191 29.21 5.25 14.89
C GLY A 191 29.53 5.54 16.37
N GLY A 192 29.13 4.61 17.23
CA GLY A 192 29.58 4.46 18.61
C GLY A 192 28.44 3.87 19.45
N ASP A 193 28.59 2.81 20.23
CA ASP A 193 29.64 1.81 20.39
C ASP A 193 28.94 0.61 21.07
N ARG A 194 29.43 -0.61 20.86
CA ARG A 194 28.92 -1.82 21.55
C ARG A 194 29.99 -2.32 22.50
N THR A 195 29.60 -2.54 23.74
CA THR A 195 30.08 -3.53 24.73
C THR A 195 29.12 -3.38 25.91
N ASP A 196 28.56 -4.38 26.59
CA ASP A 196 28.78 -5.81 26.75
C ASP A 196 27.43 -6.48 27.15
N GLU A 197 27.31 -7.79 26.95
CA GLU A 197 26.33 -8.66 27.63
C GLU A 197 26.67 -8.77 29.13
N PRO A 198 25.70 -8.96 30.05
CA PRO A 198 25.14 -10.31 30.23
C PRO A 198 23.64 -10.42 30.62
N ASP A 199 23.06 -11.50 30.14
CA ASP A 199 22.17 -12.47 30.82
C ASP A 199 21.45 -12.01 32.10
N HIS A 200 20.12 -11.89 32.06
CA HIS A 200 19.24 -12.17 33.21
C HIS A 200 17.82 -12.54 32.78
N SER A 201 17.48 -13.79 33.09
CA SER A 201 16.14 -14.34 33.21
C SER A 201 15.18 -13.51 34.09
N GLY A 202 13.91 -13.45 33.67
CA GLY A 202 12.77 -13.52 34.60
C GLY A 202 11.79 -12.35 34.58
N GLY A 203 10.49 -12.69 34.50
CA GLY A 203 9.45 -11.93 35.18
C GLY A 203 8.38 -11.29 34.28
N SER A 204 7.22 -11.95 34.22
CA SER A 204 5.97 -11.36 33.78
C SER A 204 5.54 -10.17 34.66
N SER A 205 5.19 -9.05 34.05
CA SER A 205 4.32 -8.04 34.66
C SER A 205 3.62 -7.27 33.55
N GLY A 206 2.30 -7.39 33.49
CA GLY A 206 1.45 -6.76 32.47
C GLY A 206 1.48 -5.22 32.55
N PRO A 207 0.97 -4.52 31.51
CA PRO A 207 0.99 -3.07 31.50
C PRO A 207 0.02 -2.54 32.55
N GLY A 208 0.56 -1.70 33.46
CA GLY A 208 -0.19 -1.07 34.54
C GLY A 208 -1.08 0.07 34.06
N GLU A 209 -2.14 0.35 34.82
CA GLU A 209 -3.15 1.40 34.61
C GLU A 209 -2.59 2.81 34.32
N ALA A 210 -1.33 3.11 34.66
CA ALA A 210 -0.69 4.40 34.42
C ALA A 210 -0.23 4.60 32.96
N ASP A 211 0.29 3.55 32.30
CA ASP A 211 0.62 3.56 30.86
C ASP A 211 -0.65 3.50 30.00
N ALA A 212 -1.74 3.01 30.59
CA ALA A 212 -3.03 2.96 29.93
C ALA A 212 -3.63 4.38 29.75
N VAL A 213 -3.72 5.17 30.82
CA VAL A 213 -4.31 6.51 30.74
C VAL A 213 -3.57 7.43 29.75
N THR A 214 -2.25 7.28 29.59
CA THR A 214 -1.44 8.11 28.68
C THR A 214 -1.76 7.90 27.18
N ASN A 215 -2.24 6.72 26.79
CA ASN A 215 -2.40 6.36 25.38
C ASN A 215 -3.80 6.75 24.82
N VAL A 216 -4.86 6.71 25.65
CA VAL A 216 -6.18 7.24 25.23
C VAL A 216 -6.13 8.74 25.01
N ASP A 217 -5.54 9.46 25.97
CA ASP A 217 -5.46 10.91 25.89
C ASP A 217 -4.57 11.35 24.72
N ALA A 218 -3.51 10.59 24.40
CA ALA A 218 -2.72 10.80 23.19
C ALA A 218 -3.52 10.59 21.90
N ALA A 219 -4.28 9.49 21.78
CA ALA A 219 -5.10 9.23 20.60
C ALA A 219 -6.25 10.25 20.44
N LEU A 220 -6.83 10.72 21.55
CA LEU A 220 -7.82 11.81 21.53
C LEU A 220 -7.17 13.16 21.21
N ALA A 221 -5.97 13.42 21.71
CA ALA A 221 -5.21 14.64 21.37
C ALA A 221 -4.83 14.67 19.89
N GLU A 222 -4.45 13.52 19.30
CA GLU A 222 -4.22 13.38 17.87
C GLU A 222 -5.50 13.67 17.06
N LEU A 223 -6.63 13.11 17.50
CA LEU A 223 -7.93 13.41 16.89
C LEU A 223 -8.25 14.90 16.99
N ASP A 224 -7.98 15.54 18.12
CA ASP A 224 -8.22 16.97 18.34
C ASP A 224 -7.31 17.87 17.51
N ALA A 225 -6.07 17.44 17.28
CA ALA A 225 -5.11 18.10 16.43
C ALA A 225 -5.47 18.01 14.94
N MET A 226 -6.29 17.05 14.52
CA MET A 226 -6.82 17.03 13.15
C MET A 226 -7.65 18.29 12.90
N ILE A 227 -7.40 18.97 11.80
CA ILE A 227 -8.10 20.20 11.45
C ILE A 227 -9.57 19.90 11.12
N GLY A 228 -10.48 20.78 11.53
CA GLY A 228 -11.92 20.63 11.28
C GLY A 228 -12.56 19.43 11.99
N LEU A 229 -13.47 18.75 11.29
CA LEU A 229 -14.10 17.49 11.71
C LEU A 229 -14.88 17.55 13.04
N ALA A 230 -15.46 18.70 13.40
CA ALA A 230 -16.15 18.89 14.68
C ALA A 230 -17.25 17.82 14.95
N ALA A 231 -18.02 17.45 13.92
CA ALA A 231 -19.04 16.40 14.04
C ALA A 231 -18.43 15.03 14.31
N VAL A 232 -17.38 14.65 13.57
CA VAL A 232 -16.65 13.38 13.73
C VAL A 232 -16.01 13.29 15.11
N LYS A 233 -15.32 14.34 15.55
CA LYS A 233 -14.69 14.44 16.87
C LYS A 233 -15.70 14.21 18.00
N ARG A 234 -16.89 14.81 17.89
CA ARG A 234 -17.98 14.61 18.85
C ARG A 234 -18.49 13.17 18.84
N GLU A 235 -18.66 12.56 17.68
CA GLU A 235 -19.16 11.18 17.60
C GLU A 235 -18.16 10.16 18.15
N VAL A 236 -16.88 10.31 17.83
CA VAL A 236 -15.81 9.46 18.41
C VAL A 236 -15.76 9.61 19.93
N ARG A 237 -15.88 10.83 20.48
CA ARG A 237 -15.96 11.04 21.93
C ARG A 237 -17.18 10.35 22.55
N THR A 238 -18.35 10.45 21.90
CA THR A 238 -19.56 9.74 22.35
C THR A 238 -19.34 8.23 22.41
N LEU A 239 -18.68 7.65 21.39
CA LEU A 239 -18.31 6.24 21.38
C LEU A 239 -17.36 5.88 22.53
N VAL A 240 -16.33 6.68 22.76
CA VAL A 240 -15.38 6.48 23.86
C VAL A 240 -16.08 6.54 25.23
N HIS A 241 -16.98 7.51 25.45
CA HIS A 241 -17.75 7.61 26.69
C HIS A 241 -18.63 6.38 26.91
N LEU A 242 -19.31 5.93 25.85
CA LEU A 242 -20.18 4.76 25.86
C LEU A 242 -19.39 3.47 26.17
N ILE A 243 -18.18 3.33 25.63
CA ILE A 243 -17.26 2.23 25.94
C ILE A 243 -16.88 2.26 27.43
N ARG A 244 -16.43 3.41 27.95
CA ARG A 244 -16.05 3.59 29.36
C ARG A 244 -17.19 3.23 30.32
N VAL A 245 -18.40 3.72 30.04
CA VAL A 245 -19.58 3.41 30.87
C VAL A 245 -19.94 1.92 30.79
N SER A 246 -19.84 1.31 29.61
CA SER A 246 -20.09 -0.12 29.43
C SER A 246 -19.12 -0.98 30.23
N GLU A 247 -17.86 -0.59 30.29
CA GLU A 247 -16.84 -1.24 31.10
C GLU A 247 -17.15 -1.10 32.61
N GLN A 248 -17.51 0.10 33.07
CA GLN A 248 -17.90 0.33 34.47
C GLN A 248 -19.11 -0.53 34.86
N ARG A 249 -20.13 -0.62 33.99
CA ARG A 249 -21.28 -1.50 34.21
C ARG A 249 -20.86 -2.96 34.32
N ARG A 250 -19.95 -3.42 33.46
CA ARG A 250 -19.42 -4.79 33.50
C ARG A 250 -18.68 -5.07 34.82
N ARG A 251 -17.84 -4.13 35.28
CA ARG A 251 -17.14 -4.21 36.58
C ARG A 251 -18.11 -4.21 37.77
N ALA A 252 -19.26 -3.57 37.62
CA ALA A 252 -20.33 -3.55 38.63
C ALA A 252 -21.31 -4.74 38.53
N ASN A 253 -21.01 -5.74 37.70
CA ASN A 253 -21.90 -6.88 37.39
C ASN A 253 -23.30 -6.46 36.92
N LEU A 254 -23.42 -5.29 36.27
CA LEU A 254 -24.65 -4.82 35.68
C LEU A 254 -24.76 -5.31 34.22
N PRO A 255 -25.99 -5.57 33.72
CA PRO A 255 -26.19 -5.88 32.32
C PRO A 255 -25.68 -4.75 31.43
N VAL A 256 -24.91 -5.12 30.41
CA VAL A 256 -24.43 -4.23 29.34
C VAL A 256 -25.21 -4.57 28.09
N LEU A 257 -25.73 -3.55 27.40
CA LEU A 257 -26.39 -3.77 26.12
C LEU A 257 -25.33 -4.21 25.09
N PRO A 258 -25.59 -5.27 24.31
CA PRO A 258 -24.74 -5.59 23.17
C PRO A 258 -24.84 -4.44 22.16
N MET A 259 -23.70 -3.85 21.83
CA MET A 259 -23.61 -2.74 20.89
C MET A 259 -22.72 -3.15 19.75
N SER A 260 -23.22 -2.97 18.52
CA SER A 260 -22.36 -3.09 17.36
C SER A 260 -21.30 -2.00 17.40
N ARG A 261 -20.07 -2.38 17.03
CA ARG A 261 -18.91 -1.49 16.95
C ARG A 261 -18.62 -1.08 15.51
N HIS A 262 -19.33 -1.66 14.54
CA HIS A 262 -19.17 -1.39 13.11
C HIS A 262 -19.71 -0.01 12.76
N LEU A 263 -19.03 0.71 11.88
CA LEU A 263 -19.33 2.10 11.54
C LEU A 263 -19.46 2.28 10.03
N VAL A 264 -20.28 3.24 9.62
CA VAL A 264 -20.33 3.73 8.23
C VAL A 264 -19.69 5.10 8.19
N PHE A 265 -18.68 5.29 7.36
CA PHE A 265 -18.04 6.59 7.13
C PHE A 265 -18.53 7.15 5.80
N THR A 266 -19.29 8.24 5.84
CA THR A 266 -19.78 8.88 4.62
C THR A 266 -19.02 10.16 4.33
N GLY A 267 -18.82 10.47 3.05
CA GLY A 267 -18.38 11.78 2.61
C GLY A 267 -17.20 11.77 1.63
N PRO A 268 -16.79 12.95 1.12
CA PRO A 268 -15.91 13.06 -0.05
C PRO A 268 -14.48 12.55 0.18
N PRO A 269 -13.72 12.17 -0.87
CA PRO A 269 -12.34 11.72 -0.72
C PRO A 269 -11.46 12.82 -0.11
N GLY A 270 -10.44 12.41 0.66
CA GLY A 270 -9.48 13.34 1.27
C GLY A 270 -9.96 14.06 2.53
N THR A 271 -11.09 13.65 3.12
CA THR A 271 -11.63 14.22 4.38
C THR A 271 -11.09 13.56 5.67
N GLY A 272 -10.14 12.62 5.56
CA GLY A 272 -9.47 12.04 6.73
C GLY A 272 -10.11 10.76 7.31
N LYS A 273 -11.03 10.13 6.58
CA LYS A 273 -11.69 8.85 6.95
C LYS A 273 -10.72 7.77 7.43
N THR A 274 -9.72 7.42 6.61
CA THR A 274 -8.72 6.39 6.94
C THR A 274 -7.89 6.77 8.18
N THR A 275 -7.56 8.05 8.36
CA THR A 275 -6.83 8.53 9.56
C THR A 275 -7.68 8.35 10.81
N VAL A 276 -8.95 8.74 10.78
CA VAL A 276 -9.88 8.55 11.91
C VAL A 276 -10.10 7.07 12.20
N ALA A 277 -10.17 6.21 11.19
CA ALA A 277 -10.27 4.76 11.37
C ALA A 277 -9.05 4.19 12.14
N ARG A 278 -7.84 4.68 11.86
CA ARG A 278 -6.61 4.30 12.59
C ARG A 278 -6.64 4.74 14.05
N ILE A 279 -7.06 5.97 14.30
CA ILE A 279 -7.22 6.48 15.67
C ILE A 279 -8.26 5.63 16.44
N TYR A 280 -9.40 5.35 15.80
CA TYR A 280 -10.46 4.55 16.41
C TYR A 280 -10.01 3.11 16.73
N GLY A 281 -9.27 2.46 15.81
CA GLY A 281 -8.70 1.14 16.05
C GLY A 281 -7.76 1.10 17.25
N ARG A 282 -6.87 2.11 17.39
CA ARG A 282 -5.99 2.26 18.56
C ARG A 282 -6.78 2.48 19.86
N LEU A 283 -7.80 3.33 19.83
CA LEU A 283 -8.68 3.56 20.99
C LEU A 283 -9.39 2.27 21.42
N LEU A 284 -9.89 1.46 20.49
CA LEU A 284 -10.55 0.20 20.83
C LEU A 284 -9.57 -0.83 21.40
N ALA A 285 -8.38 -0.95 20.82
CA ALA A 285 -7.35 -1.83 21.35
C ALA A 285 -6.93 -1.42 22.77
N HIS A 286 -6.86 -0.12 22.99
CA HIS A 286 -6.59 0.44 24.30
C HIS A 286 -7.58 -0.02 25.37
N PHE A 287 -8.88 0.05 25.07
CA PHE A 287 -9.94 -0.40 25.98
C PHE A 287 -10.03 -1.93 26.10
N GLY A 288 -9.07 -2.68 25.54
CA GLY A 288 -9.09 -4.15 25.53
C GLY A 288 -10.22 -4.74 24.71
N LEU A 289 -10.83 -3.95 23.81
CA LEU A 289 -11.92 -4.37 22.95
C LEU A 289 -11.43 -5.02 21.66
N LEU A 290 -10.19 -4.74 21.29
CA LEU A 290 -9.46 -5.35 20.19
C LEU A 290 -8.07 -5.75 20.70
N SER A 291 -7.48 -6.82 20.16
CA SER A 291 -6.19 -7.30 20.66
C SER A 291 -4.99 -6.48 20.17
N LYS A 292 -5.11 -5.78 19.03
CA LYS A 292 -4.00 -5.08 18.36
C LYS A 292 -4.36 -3.68 17.85
N GLY A 293 -5.56 -3.50 17.28
CA GLY A 293 -6.03 -2.21 16.77
C GLY A 293 -5.44 -1.79 15.42
N GLN A 294 -4.81 -2.70 14.67
CA GLN A 294 -4.36 -2.40 13.29
C GLN A 294 -5.54 -2.05 12.38
N VAL A 295 -5.28 -1.31 11.30
CA VAL A 295 -6.27 -1.10 10.23
C VAL A 295 -5.79 -1.80 8.96
N VAL A 296 -6.63 -2.68 8.44
CA VAL A 296 -6.48 -3.29 7.11
C VAL A 296 -7.43 -2.57 6.16
N GLU A 297 -6.86 -1.82 5.24
CA GLU A 297 -7.59 -1.06 4.22
C GLU A 297 -7.70 -1.91 2.96
N VAL A 298 -8.93 -1.98 2.42
CA VAL A 298 -9.25 -2.76 1.23
C VAL A 298 -10.31 -2.07 0.38
N THR A 299 -10.35 -2.45 -0.89
CA THR A 299 -11.33 -2.01 -1.87
C THR A 299 -12.14 -3.20 -2.39
N ARG A 300 -13.09 -2.94 -3.31
CA ARG A 300 -13.81 -4.01 -4.01
C ARG A 300 -12.88 -5.02 -4.69
N VAL A 301 -11.76 -4.56 -5.26
CA VAL A 301 -10.83 -5.42 -6.00
C VAL A 301 -10.17 -6.44 -5.06
N ASP A 302 -10.01 -6.10 -3.78
CA ASP A 302 -9.42 -6.98 -2.78
C ASP A 302 -10.41 -8.01 -2.23
N LEU A 303 -11.70 -7.70 -2.25
CA LEU A 303 -12.75 -8.56 -1.68
C LEU A 303 -13.38 -9.50 -2.72
N VAL A 304 -13.55 -9.01 -3.96
CA VAL A 304 -14.25 -9.72 -5.02
C VAL A 304 -13.27 -10.56 -5.84
N GLY A 305 -13.62 -11.82 -6.07
CA GLY A 305 -12.85 -12.76 -6.89
C GLY A 305 -13.23 -12.68 -8.37
N GLU A 306 -12.40 -13.26 -9.24
CA GLU A 306 -12.62 -13.26 -10.70
C GLU A 306 -13.59 -14.36 -11.16
N TYR A 307 -13.80 -15.39 -10.33
CA TYR A 307 -14.61 -16.56 -10.64
C TYR A 307 -15.62 -16.87 -9.52
N LEU A 308 -16.75 -17.49 -9.88
CA LEU A 308 -17.77 -17.96 -8.92
C LEU A 308 -17.15 -18.79 -7.79
N GLY A 309 -17.47 -18.46 -6.55
CA GLY A 309 -16.98 -19.13 -5.34
C GLY A 309 -15.58 -18.73 -4.88
N SER A 310 -14.84 -17.92 -5.66
CA SER A 310 -13.55 -17.37 -5.22
C SER A 310 -13.70 -16.14 -4.32
N THR A 311 -14.83 -15.43 -4.42
CA THR A 311 -15.10 -14.22 -3.63
C THR A 311 -15.18 -14.50 -2.14
N ALA A 312 -15.92 -15.53 -1.72
CA ALA A 312 -16.02 -15.89 -0.31
C ALA A 312 -14.64 -16.19 0.31
N LEU A 313 -13.77 -16.91 -0.42
CA LEU A 313 -12.41 -17.22 0.03
C LEU A 313 -11.54 -15.96 0.15
N LYS A 314 -11.59 -15.10 -0.87
CA LYS A 314 -10.80 -13.86 -0.91
C LYS A 314 -11.24 -12.88 0.19
N THR A 315 -12.53 -12.69 0.35
CA THR A 315 -13.14 -11.88 1.42
C THR A 315 -12.75 -12.42 2.80
N SER A 316 -12.81 -13.75 3.00
CA SER A 316 -12.43 -14.36 4.28
C SER A 316 -10.95 -14.15 4.59
N ALA A 317 -10.05 -14.36 3.62
CA ALA A 317 -8.61 -14.16 3.81
C ALA A 317 -8.26 -12.70 4.15
N VAL A 318 -8.95 -11.74 3.54
CA VAL A 318 -8.82 -10.32 3.88
C VAL A 318 -9.34 -10.04 5.29
N PHE A 319 -10.49 -10.59 5.66
CA PHE A 319 -11.08 -10.42 6.99
C PHE A 319 -10.18 -11.00 8.08
N GLU A 320 -9.59 -12.18 7.86
CA GLU A 320 -8.65 -12.83 8.78
C GLU A 320 -7.43 -11.97 9.07
N ARG A 321 -6.91 -11.24 8.07
CA ARG A 321 -5.82 -10.27 8.27
C ARG A 321 -6.21 -9.12 9.21
N ALA A 322 -7.51 -8.82 9.32
CA ALA A 322 -8.04 -7.76 10.18
C ALA A 322 -8.35 -8.23 11.62
N LEU A 323 -8.24 -9.54 11.93
CA LEU A 323 -8.47 -10.08 13.27
C LEU A 323 -7.67 -9.33 14.35
N GLY A 324 -8.36 -8.92 15.40
CA GLY A 324 -7.81 -8.08 16.47
C GLY A 324 -7.73 -6.60 16.15
N GLY A 325 -8.32 -6.15 15.04
CA GLY A 325 -8.21 -4.79 14.53
C GLY A 325 -9.46 -4.31 13.80
N VAL A 326 -9.24 -3.44 12.81
CA VAL A 326 -10.27 -2.82 11.99
C VAL A 326 -10.09 -3.22 10.53
N LEU A 327 -11.16 -3.72 9.91
CA LEU A 327 -11.27 -3.85 8.46
C LEU A 327 -11.92 -2.58 7.90
N PHE A 328 -11.17 -1.80 7.13
CA PHE A 328 -11.66 -0.59 6.48
C PHE A 328 -11.91 -0.87 5.00
N VAL A 329 -13.17 -0.85 4.58
CA VAL A 329 -13.60 -1.09 3.20
C VAL A 329 -13.89 0.24 2.54
N ASP A 330 -12.97 0.72 1.69
CA ASP A 330 -13.16 1.96 0.93
C ASP A 330 -14.02 1.73 -0.31
N GLU A 331 -14.80 2.76 -0.67
CA GLU A 331 -15.77 2.71 -1.77
C GLU A 331 -16.66 1.46 -1.73
N ALA A 332 -17.15 1.12 -0.53
CA ALA A 332 -17.99 -0.05 -0.27
C ALA A 332 -19.31 -0.01 -1.05
N SER A 333 -19.74 1.17 -1.50
CA SER A 333 -20.87 1.35 -2.41
C SER A 333 -20.75 0.50 -3.67
N THR A 334 -19.52 0.29 -4.14
CA THR A 334 -19.24 -0.51 -5.33
C THR A 334 -19.58 -1.98 -5.14
N LEU A 335 -19.62 -2.51 -3.90
CA LEU A 335 -19.97 -3.90 -3.60
C LEU A 335 -21.46 -4.17 -3.79
N GLY A 336 -22.32 -3.23 -3.39
CA GLY A 336 -23.78 -3.39 -3.45
C GLY A 336 -24.41 -3.07 -4.81
N ARG A 337 -23.62 -2.92 -5.87
CA ARG A 337 -24.14 -2.67 -7.23
C ARG A 337 -24.96 -3.87 -7.71
N THR A 338 -26.26 -3.66 -7.93
CA THR A 338 -27.23 -4.66 -8.39
C THR A 338 -27.30 -4.81 -9.91
N PHE A 339 -26.60 -3.95 -10.68
CA PHE A 339 -26.59 -3.98 -12.14
C PHE A 339 -25.15 -3.96 -12.68
N GLY A 340 -24.85 -4.81 -13.66
CA GLY A 340 -23.54 -4.93 -14.31
C GLY A 340 -22.94 -6.34 -14.22
N ILE A 341 -21.91 -6.63 -15.04
CA ILE A 341 -21.19 -7.91 -14.98
C ILE A 341 -20.45 -8.00 -13.63
N GLY A 342 -20.72 -9.04 -12.85
CA GLY A 342 -20.11 -9.25 -11.52
C GLY A 342 -20.87 -8.63 -10.35
N SER A 343 -22.13 -8.23 -10.51
CA SER A 343 -23.03 -7.82 -9.42
C SER A 343 -23.14 -8.90 -8.34
N ASP A 344 -23.34 -10.15 -8.78
CA ASP A 344 -23.58 -11.29 -7.89
C ASP A 344 -22.36 -11.59 -7.00
N LEU A 345 -21.16 -11.33 -7.52
CA LEU A 345 -19.92 -11.50 -6.77
C LEU A 345 -19.77 -10.39 -5.71
N GLY A 346 -20.24 -9.17 -5.96
CA GLY A 346 -20.24 -8.11 -4.95
C GLY A 346 -21.16 -8.42 -3.77
N LEU A 347 -22.35 -8.95 -4.06
CA LEU A 347 -23.30 -9.42 -3.05
C LEU A 347 -22.75 -10.62 -2.26
N GLU A 348 -22.07 -11.56 -2.93
CA GLU A 348 -21.40 -12.69 -2.26
C GLU A 348 -20.34 -12.21 -1.24
N ALA A 349 -19.57 -11.16 -1.58
CA ALA A 349 -18.62 -10.55 -0.64
C ALA A 349 -19.35 -9.94 0.57
N ILE A 350 -20.45 -9.22 0.35
CA ILE A 350 -21.27 -8.65 1.43
C ILE A 350 -21.83 -9.73 2.35
N ASP A 351 -22.40 -10.79 1.80
CA ASP A 351 -22.98 -11.89 2.58
C ASP A 351 -21.90 -12.60 3.41
N THR A 352 -20.73 -12.80 2.82
CA THR A 352 -19.55 -13.35 3.52
C THR A 352 -19.10 -12.44 4.67
N LEU A 353 -19.02 -11.12 4.43
CA LEU A 353 -18.69 -10.14 5.48
C LEU A 353 -19.71 -10.15 6.62
N VAL A 354 -21.01 -10.14 6.32
CA VAL A 354 -22.08 -10.14 7.34
C VAL A 354 -21.99 -11.37 8.25
N LYS A 355 -21.66 -12.53 7.67
CA LYS A 355 -21.43 -13.77 8.42
C LYS A 355 -20.22 -13.64 9.33
N LEU A 356 -19.07 -13.24 8.78
CA LEU A 356 -17.82 -13.11 9.55
C LEU A 356 -17.93 -12.04 10.66
N MET A 357 -18.67 -10.97 10.42
CA MET A 357 -18.99 -9.95 11.43
C MET A 357 -19.80 -10.51 12.61
N GLU A 358 -20.65 -11.53 12.38
CA GLU A 358 -21.36 -12.20 13.49
C GLU A 358 -20.41 -13.13 14.24
N ASP A 359 -19.68 -13.97 13.50
CA ASP A 359 -18.80 -15.00 14.04
C ASP A 359 -17.64 -14.39 14.86
N HIS A 360 -17.15 -13.21 14.46
CA HIS A 360 -16.00 -12.51 15.05
C HIS A 360 -16.33 -11.11 15.60
N ARG A 361 -17.56 -10.91 16.08
CA ARG A 361 -18.08 -9.59 16.52
C ARG A 361 -17.25 -8.89 17.62
N ASP A 362 -16.53 -9.66 18.42
CA ASP A 362 -15.71 -9.18 19.55
C ASP A 362 -14.21 -9.11 19.18
N GLU A 363 -13.84 -9.51 17.97
CA GLU A 363 -12.45 -9.58 17.50
C GLU A 363 -12.13 -8.59 16.37
N VAL A 364 -13.15 -8.16 15.61
CA VAL A 364 -12.98 -7.28 14.46
C VAL A 364 -14.03 -6.18 14.46
N VAL A 365 -13.58 -4.96 14.18
CA VAL A 365 -14.47 -3.87 13.78
C VAL A 365 -14.41 -3.70 12.27
N VAL A 366 -15.55 -3.48 11.64
CA VAL A 366 -15.67 -3.24 10.20
C VAL A 366 -16.15 -1.81 10.01
N ILE A 367 -15.43 -1.05 9.20
CA ILE A 367 -15.79 0.30 8.79
C ILE A 367 -15.97 0.29 7.28
N VAL A 368 -17.15 0.63 6.81
CA VAL A 368 -17.43 0.79 5.38
C VAL A 368 -17.46 2.28 5.04
N ALA A 369 -16.82 2.65 3.93
CA ALA A 369 -16.77 4.04 3.48
C ALA A 369 -17.36 4.23 2.09
N GLY A 370 -17.98 5.38 1.84
CA GLY A 370 -18.53 5.74 0.55
C GLY A 370 -19.34 7.05 0.57
N TYR A 371 -20.00 7.37 -0.52
CA TYR A 371 -20.88 8.54 -0.58
C TYR A 371 -22.21 8.27 0.16
N PRO A 372 -22.80 9.29 0.84
CA PRO A 372 -24.00 9.10 1.67
C PRO A 372 -25.13 8.34 0.97
N ALA A 373 -25.57 8.82 -0.20
CA ALA A 373 -26.69 8.24 -0.94
C ALA A 373 -26.40 6.82 -1.43
N GLU A 374 -25.15 6.51 -1.76
CA GLU A 374 -24.77 5.18 -2.23
C GLU A 374 -24.70 4.19 -1.07
N MET A 375 -24.25 4.63 0.11
CA MET A 375 -24.21 3.80 1.30
C MET A 375 -25.60 3.43 1.82
N ASP A 376 -26.58 4.33 1.72
CA ASP A 376 -27.98 4.02 2.02
C ASP A 376 -28.49 2.87 1.13
N GLY A 377 -28.15 2.91 -0.16
CA GLY A 377 -28.44 1.84 -1.10
C GLY A 377 -27.81 0.50 -0.70
N VAL A 378 -26.51 0.50 -0.32
CA VAL A 378 -25.82 -0.73 0.12
C VAL A 378 -26.42 -1.30 1.39
N LEU A 379 -26.70 -0.49 2.39
CA LEU A 379 -27.32 -0.96 3.64
C LEU A 379 -28.72 -1.54 3.40
N ALA A 380 -29.44 -1.04 2.40
CA ALA A 380 -30.75 -1.56 2.01
C ALA A 380 -30.69 -2.90 1.25
N THR A 381 -29.54 -3.30 0.72
CA THR A 381 -29.42 -4.59 -0.01
C THR A 381 -29.53 -5.81 0.90
N ASN A 382 -29.11 -5.69 2.17
CA ASN A 382 -29.11 -6.78 3.12
C ASN A 382 -29.51 -6.31 4.53
N PRO A 383 -30.64 -6.76 5.10
CA PRO A 383 -31.06 -6.41 6.47
C PRO A 383 -30.01 -6.73 7.55
N GLY A 384 -29.16 -7.74 7.31
CA GLY A 384 -28.02 -8.08 8.14
C GLY A 384 -26.97 -6.97 8.22
N LEU A 385 -26.72 -6.25 7.12
CA LEU A 385 -25.88 -5.06 7.13
C LEU A 385 -26.52 -3.93 7.95
N ALA A 386 -27.78 -3.59 7.66
CA ALA A 386 -28.48 -2.49 8.35
C ALA A 386 -28.52 -2.70 9.87
N SER A 387 -28.70 -3.94 10.34
CA SER A 387 -28.70 -4.26 11.78
C SER A 387 -27.31 -4.19 12.44
N ARG A 388 -26.23 -4.46 11.69
CA ARG A 388 -24.84 -4.40 12.18
C ARG A 388 -24.27 -2.98 12.09
N PHE A 389 -24.65 -2.20 11.10
CA PHE A 389 -24.16 -0.84 10.90
C PHE A 389 -25.12 0.20 11.50
N THR A 390 -25.12 0.30 12.83
CA THR A 390 -26.07 1.15 13.56
C THR A 390 -25.70 2.63 13.62
N ARG A 391 -24.49 3.00 13.16
CA ARG A 391 -23.98 4.36 13.24
C ARG A 391 -23.28 4.79 11.95
N THR A 392 -23.61 6.00 11.54
CA THR A 392 -23.00 6.68 10.39
C THR A 392 -22.30 7.93 10.87
N ILE A 393 -21.04 8.10 10.47
CA ILE A 393 -20.22 9.27 10.73
C ILE A 393 -20.02 10.00 9.40
N GLU A 394 -20.54 11.22 9.31
CA GLU A 394 -20.41 12.07 8.15
C GLU A 394 -19.14 12.93 8.22
N PHE A 395 -18.35 12.86 7.15
CA PHE A 395 -17.15 13.64 6.91
C PHE A 395 -17.46 14.70 5.85
N ALA A 396 -17.76 15.91 6.30
CA ALA A 396 -17.98 17.06 5.42
C ALA A 396 -16.70 17.50 4.70
N ASP A 397 -16.87 18.25 3.61
CA ASP A 397 -15.79 18.97 2.95
C ASP A 397 -15.15 19.99 3.91
N TYR A 398 -13.85 20.23 3.73
CA TYR A 398 -13.15 21.26 4.48
C TYR A 398 -13.47 22.65 3.92
N SER A 399 -13.59 23.63 4.82
CA SER A 399 -13.65 25.03 4.40
C SER A 399 -12.29 25.48 3.81
N PRO A 400 -12.24 26.54 2.99
CA PRO A 400 -10.97 27.10 2.52
C PRO A 400 -9.99 27.44 3.65
N GLU A 401 -10.49 27.92 4.79
CA GLU A 401 -9.70 28.21 5.98
C GLU A 401 -9.14 26.95 6.62
N GLU A 402 -9.93 25.87 6.69
CA GLU A 402 -9.46 24.57 7.17
C GLU A 402 -8.41 23.96 6.21
N LEU A 403 -8.59 24.10 4.90
CA LEU A 403 -7.61 23.68 3.90
C LEU A 403 -6.31 24.48 4.00
N LEU A 404 -6.37 25.80 4.22
CA LEU A 404 -5.20 26.64 4.46
C LEU A 404 -4.47 26.18 5.73
N ALA A 405 -5.21 25.85 6.80
CA ALA A 405 -4.61 25.33 8.02
C ALA A 405 -3.90 23.98 7.75
N ILE A 406 -4.43 23.13 6.86
CA ILE A 406 -3.78 21.87 6.47
C ILE A 406 -2.47 22.16 5.73
N VAL A 407 -2.48 23.07 4.75
CA VAL A 407 -1.26 23.49 4.03
C VAL A 407 -0.23 24.07 4.99
N SER A 408 -0.67 24.91 5.94
CA SER A 408 0.20 25.53 6.93
C SER A 408 0.79 24.50 7.90
N GLY A 409 0.01 23.49 8.29
CA GLY A 409 0.49 22.37 9.10
C GLY A 409 1.52 21.52 8.37
N LEU A 410 1.32 21.23 7.08
CA LEU A 410 2.29 20.54 6.25
C LEU A 410 3.58 21.36 6.09
N ALA A 411 3.47 22.66 5.81
CA ALA A 411 4.61 23.55 5.72
C ALA A 411 5.44 23.51 7.01
N ALA A 412 4.80 23.69 8.17
CA ALA A 412 5.47 23.64 9.47
C ALA A 412 6.13 22.28 9.76
N GLN A 413 5.51 21.17 9.36
CA GLN A 413 6.09 19.82 9.53
C GLN A 413 7.38 19.61 8.71
N HIS A 414 7.54 20.35 7.61
CA HIS A 414 8.66 20.25 6.69
C HIS A 414 9.60 21.46 6.77
N ASP A 415 9.55 22.24 7.87
CA ASP A 415 10.34 23.45 8.08
C ASP A 415 10.18 24.53 6.99
N TYR A 416 9.00 24.61 6.37
CA TYR A 416 8.62 25.70 5.46
C TYR A 416 7.78 26.77 6.16
N ASP A 417 8.07 28.03 5.80
CA ASP A 417 7.40 29.21 6.31
C ASP A 417 6.50 29.84 5.22
N LEU A 418 5.26 30.12 5.60
CA LEU A 418 4.30 30.87 4.78
C LEU A 418 4.24 32.31 5.29
N THR A 419 4.57 33.28 4.44
CA THR A 419 4.32 34.69 4.78
C THR A 419 2.83 34.98 4.84
N LYS A 420 2.43 36.06 5.52
CA LYS A 420 1.01 36.51 5.52
C LYS A 420 0.46 36.70 4.10
N ALA A 421 1.28 37.21 3.18
CA ALA A 421 0.90 37.38 1.80
C ALA A 421 0.70 36.04 1.09
N THR A 422 1.59 35.07 1.33
CA THR A 422 1.49 33.72 0.78
C THR A 422 0.26 32.99 1.33
N SER A 423 0.00 33.06 2.64
CA SER A 423 -1.20 32.45 3.24
C SER A 423 -2.50 33.03 2.66
N ALA A 424 -2.56 34.34 2.43
CA ALA A 424 -3.71 34.98 1.81
C ALA A 424 -3.90 34.50 0.35
N ALA A 425 -2.84 34.44 -0.44
CA ALA A 425 -2.90 33.95 -1.81
C ALA A 425 -3.25 32.45 -1.89
N VAL A 426 -2.78 31.64 -0.95
CA VAL A 426 -3.17 30.22 -0.82
C VAL A 426 -4.66 30.11 -0.48
N LEU A 427 -5.17 30.96 0.42
CA LEU A 427 -6.59 30.96 0.78
C LEU A 427 -7.48 31.29 -0.42
N GLU A 428 -7.15 32.33 -1.17
CA GLU A 428 -7.86 32.71 -2.41
C GLU A 428 -7.84 31.55 -3.41
N ARG A 429 -6.66 30.94 -3.63
CA ARG A 429 -6.51 29.79 -4.52
C ARG A 429 -7.34 28.60 -4.11
N LEU A 430 -7.45 28.32 -2.80
CA LEU A 430 -8.25 27.23 -2.24
C LEU A 430 -9.74 27.52 -2.33
N ALA A 431 -10.16 28.77 -2.11
CA ALA A 431 -11.55 29.18 -2.26
C ALA A 431 -12.06 28.93 -3.68
N GLU A 432 -11.25 29.26 -4.69
CA GLU A 432 -11.56 28.94 -6.10
C GLU A 432 -11.54 27.43 -6.38
N ALA A 433 -10.65 26.69 -5.72
CA ALA A 433 -10.48 25.26 -5.96
C ALA A 433 -11.64 24.43 -5.41
N VAL A 434 -12.21 24.82 -4.26
CA VAL A 434 -13.34 24.12 -3.63
C VAL A 434 -14.60 24.18 -4.50
N GLU A 435 -14.73 25.19 -5.37
CA GLU A 435 -15.83 25.27 -6.34
C GLU A 435 -15.68 24.27 -7.49
N GLN A 436 -14.48 23.70 -7.70
CA GLN A 436 -14.25 22.73 -8.76
C GLN A 436 -14.70 21.32 -8.34
N PRO A 437 -15.37 20.58 -9.23
CA PRO A 437 -15.71 19.19 -8.96
C PRO A 437 -14.44 18.37 -8.73
N ASN A 438 -14.47 17.50 -7.72
CA ASN A 438 -13.40 16.56 -7.37
C ASN A 438 -12.06 17.18 -6.92
N PHE A 439 -12.06 18.37 -6.29
CA PHE A 439 -10.84 18.98 -5.73
C PHE A 439 -10.06 18.06 -4.76
N GLY A 440 -10.74 17.14 -4.08
CA GLY A 440 -10.11 16.09 -3.27
C GLY A 440 -9.68 16.54 -1.86
N ASN A 441 -10.21 17.65 -1.34
CA ASN A 441 -10.08 18.09 0.05
C ASN A 441 -8.61 18.10 0.55
N GLY A 442 -8.30 17.42 1.66
CA GLY A 442 -6.96 17.36 2.22
C GLY A 442 -5.94 16.71 1.28
N ARG A 443 -6.36 15.84 0.34
CA ARG A 443 -5.49 15.33 -0.73
C ARG A 443 -5.14 16.45 -1.71
N GLY A 444 -6.12 17.29 -2.06
CA GLY A 444 -5.93 18.49 -2.88
C GLY A 444 -5.00 19.50 -2.20
N ALA A 445 -5.19 19.77 -0.90
CA ALA A 445 -4.30 20.63 -0.11
C ALA A 445 -2.85 20.12 -0.08
N ARG A 446 -2.66 18.79 0.13
CA ARG A 446 -1.32 18.18 0.07
C ARG A 446 -0.69 18.28 -1.33
N LYS A 447 -1.48 18.08 -2.39
CA LYS A 447 -1.02 18.26 -3.77
C LYS A 447 -0.58 19.71 -4.01
N LEU A 448 -1.39 20.69 -3.58
CA LEU A 448 -1.05 22.11 -3.70
C LEU A 448 0.28 22.43 -3.01
N PHE A 449 0.47 21.96 -1.78
CA PHE A 449 1.73 22.14 -1.04
C PHE A 449 2.93 21.53 -1.80
N GLY A 450 2.79 20.30 -2.33
CA GLY A 450 3.85 19.67 -3.13
C GLY A 450 4.25 20.52 -4.35
N VAL A 451 3.27 21.02 -5.10
CA VAL A 451 3.54 21.89 -6.27
C VAL A 451 4.18 23.22 -5.85
N MET A 452 3.82 23.76 -4.69
CA MET A 452 4.50 24.96 -4.15
C MET A 452 5.97 24.71 -3.84
N VAL A 453 6.29 23.54 -3.28
CA VAL A 453 7.69 23.13 -3.02
C VAL A 453 8.46 22.95 -4.32
N GLU A 454 7.87 22.30 -5.32
CA GLU A 454 8.48 22.15 -6.65
C GLU A 454 8.81 23.49 -7.29
N ARG A 455 7.86 24.43 -7.32
CA ARG A 455 8.07 25.78 -7.87
C ARG A 455 9.10 26.59 -7.09
N GLN A 456 9.15 26.42 -5.76
CA GLN A 456 10.18 27.04 -4.95
C GLN A 456 11.57 26.51 -5.31
N ALA A 457 11.70 25.19 -5.52
CA ALA A 457 12.95 24.59 -5.97
C ALA A 457 13.39 25.13 -7.34
N GLU A 458 12.47 25.26 -8.29
CA GLU A 458 12.74 25.89 -9.60
C GLU A 458 13.24 27.33 -9.44
N ARG A 459 12.57 28.14 -8.62
CA ARG A 459 12.97 29.53 -8.34
C ARG A 459 14.36 29.61 -7.70
N LEU A 460 14.70 28.69 -6.81
CA LEU A 460 15.98 28.68 -6.11
C LEU A 460 17.13 28.08 -6.94
N ALA A 461 16.82 27.30 -7.99
CA ALA A 461 17.83 26.67 -8.85
C ALA A 461 18.72 27.71 -9.57
N ASP A 462 18.19 28.89 -9.85
CA ASP A 462 18.93 29.99 -10.49
C ASP A 462 19.85 30.74 -9.50
N LEU A 463 19.77 30.46 -8.20
CA LEU A 463 20.59 31.12 -7.18
C LEU A 463 21.86 30.31 -6.89
N PRO A 464 23.06 30.92 -6.96
CA PRO A 464 24.32 30.20 -6.78
C PRO A 464 24.50 29.63 -5.36
N THR A 465 23.91 30.26 -4.33
CA THR A 465 23.90 29.73 -2.96
C THR A 465 22.72 30.33 -2.18
N PRO A 466 21.55 29.64 -2.11
CA PRO A 466 20.42 30.13 -1.34
C PRO A 466 20.71 30.05 0.16
N SER A 467 20.30 31.08 0.90
CA SER A 467 20.37 31.11 2.36
C SER A 467 19.36 30.17 3.00
N SER A 468 19.59 29.78 4.26
CA SER A 468 18.63 28.96 5.03
C SER A 468 17.24 29.58 5.12
N GLU A 469 17.14 30.91 5.18
CA GLU A 469 15.85 31.60 5.16
C GLU A 469 15.13 31.43 3.81
N GLN A 470 15.86 31.57 2.70
CA GLN A 470 15.29 31.37 1.36
C GLN A 470 14.86 29.93 1.09
N LEU A 471 15.58 28.96 1.65
CA LEU A 471 15.25 27.54 1.55
C LEU A 471 13.96 27.17 2.29
N ARG A 472 13.60 27.93 3.33
CA ARG A 472 12.36 27.71 4.11
C ARG A 472 11.18 28.52 3.59
N LEU A 473 11.43 29.65 2.92
CA LEU A 473 10.37 30.60 2.59
C LEU A 473 9.60 30.25 1.30
N LEU A 474 8.29 30.03 1.44
CA LEU A 474 7.34 29.95 0.32
C LEU A 474 6.74 31.33 0.03
N LEU A 475 6.82 31.76 -1.22
CA LEU A 475 6.33 33.05 -1.70
C LEU A 475 5.05 32.90 -2.53
N PRO A 476 4.26 33.97 -2.74
CA PRO A 476 3.07 33.90 -3.57
C PRO A 476 3.34 33.42 -5.01
N GLY A 477 4.55 33.66 -5.54
CA GLY A 477 4.96 33.20 -6.87
C GLY A 477 5.13 31.68 -6.98
N ASP A 478 5.21 30.95 -5.86
CA ASP A 478 5.30 29.49 -5.84
C ASP A 478 3.91 28.83 -5.93
N ILE A 479 2.84 29.62 -5.85
CA ILE A 479 1.47 29.10 -5.93
C ILE A 479 1.13 28.83 -7.40
N PRO A 480 0.69 27.62 -7.77
CA PRO A 480 0.32 27.34 -9.14
C PRO A 480 -0.91 28.14 -9.59
N PRO A 481 -0.89 28.67 -10.84
CA PRO A 481 -2.07 29.31 -11.40
C PRO A 481 -3.22 28.31 -11.57
N VAL A 482 -4.43 28.84 -11.71
CA VAL A 482 -5.65 28.05 -11.88
C VAL A 482 -5.56 27.19 -13.15
N GLY A 483 -5.73 25.88 -13.05
CA GLY A 483 -5.79 24.94 -14.19
C GLY A 483 -4.63 23.95 -14.34
N HIS A 484 -3.67 23.93 -13.42
CA HIS A 484 -2.60 22.93 -13.34
C HIS A 484 -2.87 21.83 -12.28
#